data_AF-A0A343W0B6-F1
#
_entry.id   AF-A0A343W0B6-F1
#
_cell.length_a   1.000
_cell.length_b   1.000
_cell.length_c   1.000
_cell.angle_alpha   90.00
_cell.angle_beta   90.00
_cell.angle_gamma   90.00
#
_symmetry.space_group_name_H-M   'P 1'
#
loop_
_entity.id
_entity.type
_entity.pdbx_description
1 polymer ?
#
loop_
_entity_poly.entity_id
_entity_poly.type
_entity_poly.pdbx_seq_one_letter_code
_entity_poly.pdbx_strand_id
1 'polypeptide(L)'
;FYALWIPDLFMKRVKENKNWTLMCPNECPGLSDTWGEEFEKLYTKYEEEGSGKKTVPAQDLWFAILQSQIETGTPYMLYKDACNSKSNQKNLGTIKCSNLCCEIVEYTSPGEVAVCNLASIALSKFVDMEKKKFDFKKLYDITRIITRNLDKIIERNYYPVKEARASNYRHRPIGIGVQGLADTFMLLRYPYESDDAKELNKRIFETMYYAALEESVELAKVHGPYGTFQGSPASQGILQFD
;
A
#
# COMPACT_ATOMS: atom_id res chain seq x y z
N PHE A 1 -5.29 7.70 16.47
CA PHE A 1 -5.84 7.62 15.11
C PHE A 1 -6.52 6.27 14.95
N TYR A 2 -7.60 6.21 14.16
CA TYR A 2 -8.38 4.99 13.92
C TYR A 2 -8.41 4.68 12.43
N ALA A 3 -8.36 3.40 12.08
CA ALA A 3 -8.39 2.92 10.70
C ALA A 3 -9.19 1.61 10.63
N LEU A 4 -9.80 1.36 9.48
CA LEU A 4 -10.50 0.12 9.17
C LEU A 4 -9.74 -0.65 8.08
N TRP A 5 -9.56 -1.95 8.32
CA TRP A 5 -9.00 -2.91 7.37
C TRP A 5 -10.15 -3.76 6.80
N ILE A 6 -10.73 -3.29 5.70
CA ILE A 6 -12.05 -3.65 5.23
C ILE A 6 -11.96 -4.79 4.20
N PRO A 7 -12.58 -5.96 4.44
CA PRO A 7 -12.70 -7.00 3.42
C PRO A 7 -13.74 -6.62 2.36
N ASP A 8 -13.55 -7.07 1.13
CA ASP A 8 -14.47 -6.86 0.00
C ASP A 8 -15.87 -7.38 0.33
N LEU A 9 -15.96 -8.50 1.07
CA LEU A 9 -17.22 -9.08 1.52
C LEU A 9 -18.10 -8.07 2.28
N PHE A 10 -17.50 -7.24 3.14
CA PHE A 10 -18.26 -6.22 3.87
C PHE A 10 -18.89 -5.23 2.89
N MET A 11 -18.11 -4.72 1.93
CA MET A 11 -18.59 -3.79 0.92
C MET A 11 -19.67 -4.41 0.00
N LYS A 12 -19.51 -5.69 -0.38
CA LYS A 12 -20.52 -6.46 -1.12
C LYS A 12 -21.84 -6.51 -0.32
N ARG A 13 -21.79 -6.82 0.97
CA ARG A 13 -22.99 -6.93 1.81
C ARG A 13 -23.67 -5.59 2.10
N VAL A 14 -22.90 -4.51 2.26
CA VAL A 14 -23.46 -3.14 2.37
C VAL A 14 -24.25 -2.80 1.09
N LYS A 15 -23.67 -3.04 -0.08
CA LYS A 15 -24.30 -2.76 -1.38
C LYS A 15 -25.58 -3.58 -1.60
N GLU A 16 -25.57 -4.85 -1.21
CA GLU A 16 -26.69 -5.77 -1.38
C GLU A 16 -27.73 -5.72 -0.24
N ASN A 17 -27.55 -4.81 0.72
CA ASN A 17 -28.38 -4.71 1.93
C ASN A 17 -28.53 -6.04 2.68
N LYS A 18 -27.41 -6.77 2.82
CA LYS A 18 -27.35 -8.04 3.55
C LYS A 18 -26.94 -7.81 5.01
N ASN A 19 -27.02 -8.88 5.80
CA ASN A 19 -26.55 -8.89 7.18
C ASN A 19 -25.02 -9.05 7.27
N TRP A 20 -24.44 -8.52 8.33
CA TRP A 20 -23.04 -8.68 8.73
C TRP A 20 -22.96 -9.28 10.14
N THR A 21 -22.14 -10.30 10.32
CA THR A 21 -21.93 -10.97 11.60
C THR A 21 -20.64 -10.49 12.27
N LEU A 22 -20.78 -9.97 13.48
CA LEU A 22 -19.69 -9.60 14.37
C LEU A 22 -19.18 -10.86 15.08
N MET A 23 -17.88 -11.09 15.03
CA MET A 23 -17.24 -12.31 15.51
C MET A 23 -16.16 -12.01 16.56
N CYS A 24 -15.98 -12.94 17.51
CA CYS A 24 -14.88 -12.91 18.47
C CYS A 24 -13.67 -13.65 17.85
N PRO A 25 -12.48 -13.05 17.76
CA PRO A 25 -11.32 -13.70 17.14
C PRO A 25 -10.83 -14.95 17.88
N ASN A 26 -11.19 -15.11 19.16
CA ASN A 26 -10.90 -16.34 19.91
C ASN A 26 -11.81 -17.51 19.50
N GLU A 27 -13.05 -17.22 19.08
CA GLU A 27 -14.03 -18.24 18.66
C GLU A 27 -14.01 -18.46 17.15
N CYS A 28 -13.65 -17.42 16.39
CA CYS A 28 -13.50 -17.43 14.94
C CYS A 28 -12.05 -17.09 14.55
N PRO A 29 -11.05 -17.94 14.89
CA PRO A 29 -9.65 -17.68 14.60
C PRO A 29 -9.36 -17.68 13.09
N GLY A 30 -8.27 -17.00 12.68
CA GLY A 30 -7.75 -17.03 11.30
C GLY A 30 -8.38 -16.02 10.33
N LEU A 31 -9.43 -15.29 10.72
CA LEU A 31 -10.04 -14.25 9.87
C LEU A 31 -9.06 -13.10 9.54
N SER A 32 -8.15 -12.77 10.44
CA SER A 32 -7.10 -11.78 10.20
C SER A 32 -5.90 -12.35 9.44
N ASP A 33 -5.81 -13.67 9.30
CA ASP A 33 -4.72 -14.40 8.62
C ASP A 33 -5.07 -14.83 7.20
N THR A 34 -6.29 -14.56 6.74
CA THR A 34 -6.81 -14.88 5.40
C THR A 34 -7.32 -13.62 4.71
N TRP A 35 -7.41 -13.59 3.39
CA TRP A 35 -7.98 -12.48 2.61
C TRP A 35 -8.69 -13.01 1.35
N GLY A 36 -9.45 -12.17 0.66
CA GLY A 36 -10.16 -12.52 -0.57
C GLY A 36 -11.10 -13.73 -0.38
N GLU A 37 -11.08 -14.66 -1.33
CA GLU A 37 -11.95 -15.85 -1.28
C GLU A 37 -11.73 -16.74 -0.06
N GLU A 38 -10.49 -16.84 0.45
CA GLU A 38 -10.20 -17.65 1.64
C GLU A 38 -10.86 -17.05 2.88
N PHE A 39 -10.81 -15.73 3.00
CA PHE A 39 -11.53 -15.00 4.04
C PHE A 39 -13.04 -15.20 3.91
N GLU A 40 -13.58 -15.06 2.69
CA GLU A 40 -15.02 -15.22 2.45
C GLU A 40 -15.50 -16.61 2.87
N LYS A 41 -14.83 -17.68 2.42
CA LYS A 41 -15.16 -19.07 2.76
C LYS A 41 -15.09 -19.32 4.26
N LEU A 42 -14.03 -18.83 4.92
CA LEU A 42 -13.86 -19.01 6.36
C LEU A 42 -14.92 -18.25 7.17
N TYR A 43 -15.21 -17.01 6.77
CA TYR A 43 -16.21 -16.17 7.41
C TYR A 43 -17.61 -16.77 7.28
N THR A 44 -18.03 -17.19 6.08
CA THR A 44 -19.35 -17.79 5.88
C THR A 44 -19.49 -19.13 6.59
N LYS A 45 -18.42 -19.94 6.64
CA LYS A 45 -18.39 -21.16 7.45
C LYS A 45 -18.72 -20.88 8.93
N TYR A 46 -18.10 -19.86 9.53
CA TYR A 46 -18.39 -19.50 10.91
C TYR A 46 -19.82 -18.98 11.12
N GLU A 47 -20.41 -18.35 10.11
CA GLU A 47 -21.83 -17.97 10.14
C GLU A 47 -22.74 -19.20 10.11
N GLU A 48 -22.46 -20.18 9.23
CA GLU A 48 -23.21 -21.43 9.11
C GLU A 48 -23.14 -22.29 10.39
N GLU A 49 -21.99 -22.27 11.07
CA GLU A 49 -21.78 -22.95 12.36
C GLU A 49 -22.43 -22.22 13.54
N GLY A 50 -22.96 -21.01 13.34
CA GLY A 50 -23.55 -20.20 14.41
C GLY A 50 -22.52 -19.63 15.40
N SER A 51 -21.25 -19.53 15.01
CA SER A 51 -20.14 -19.04 15.86
C SER A 51 -20.11 -17.50 15.99
N GLY A 52 -21.04 -16.80 15.33
CA GLY A 52 -21.19 -15.35 15.40
C GLY A 52 -21.67 -14.84 16.76
N LYS A 53 -21.19 -13.68 17.20
CA LYS A 53 -21.65 -13.04 18.45
C LYS A 53 -22.91 -12.23 18.27
N LYS A 54 -23.00 -11.50 17.17
CA LYS A 54 -24.13 -10.62 16.86
C LYS A 54 -24.22 -10.41 15.37
N THR A 55 -25.42 -10.56 14.83
CA THR A 55 -25.70 -10.26 13.42
C THR A 55 -26.47 -8.95 13.34
N VAL A 56 -26.03 -8.04 12.48
CA VAL A 56 -26.63 -6.71 12.25
C VAL A 56 -26.82 -6.49 10.75
N PRO A 57 -27.72 -5.60 10.31
CA PRO A 57 -27.70 -5.12 8.93
C PRO A 57 -26.33 -4.51 8.61
N ALA A 58 -25.73 -4.86 7.47
CA ALA A 58 -24.41 -4.32 7.09
C ALA A 58 -24.45 -2.79 6.92
N GLN A 59 -25.59 -2.27 6.45
CA GLN A 59 -25.81 -0.83 6.30
C GLN A 59 -25.82 -0.08 7.63
N ASP A 60 -26.30 -0.68 8.72
CA ASP A 60 -26.27 -0.03 10.05
C ASP A 60 -24.83 0.21 10.50
N LEU A 61 -23.94 -0.78 10.30
CA LEU A 61 -22.52 -0.61 10.58
C LEU A 61 -21.88 0.42 9.64
N TRP A 62 -22.26 0.43 8.36
CA TRP A 62 -21.82 1.45 7.41
C TRP A 62 -22.22 2.87 7.83
N PHE A 63 -23.47 3.08 8.27
CA PHE A 63 -23.92 4.38 8.78
C PHE A 63 -23.15 4.80 10.03
N ALA A 64 -22.81 3.87 10.92
CA ALA A 64 -21.96 4.18 12.08
C ALA A 64 -20.54 4.63 11.66
N ILE A 65 -19.96 4.00 10.63
CA ILE A 65 -18.66 4.42 10.06
C ILE A 65 -18.77 5.85 9.49
N LEU A 66 -19.80 6.13 8.69
CA LEU A 66 -20.03 7.45 8.11
C LEU A 66 -20.24 8.52 9.17
N GLN A 67 -21.05 8.24 10.19
CA GLN A 67 -21.29 9.16 11.31
C GLN A 67 -19.97 9.51 12.01
N SER A 68 -19.14 8.51 12.31
CA SER A 68 -17.82 8.73 12.92
C SER A 68 -16.90 9.58 12.03
N GLN A 69 -16.93 9.38 10.71
CA GLN A 69 -16.16 10.17 9.75
C GLN A 69 -16.66 11.61 9.65
N ILE A 70 -17.97 11.84 9.70
CA ILE A 70 -18.56 13.19 9.72
C ILE A 70 -18.13 13.94 10.98
N GLU A 71 -18.15 13.26 12.14
CA GLU A 71 -17.82 13.88 13.42
C GLU A 71 -16.32 14.13 13.60
N THR A 72 -15.46 13.25 13.08
CA THR A 72 -14.03 13.22 13.46
C THR A 72 -13.05 13.21 12.29
N GLY A 73 -13.53 13.03 11.06
CA GLY A 73 -12.68 12.77 9.89
C GLY A 73 -12.04 11.37 9.87
N THR A 74 -12.38 10.49 10.82
CA THR A 74 -11.83 9.12 10.96
C THR A 74 -12.97 8.12 11.20
N PRO A 75 -12.79 6.81 10.96
CA PRO A 75 -11.55 6.10 10.65
C PRO A 75 -11.06 6.25 9.20
N TYR A 76 -9.76 6.03 9.00
CA TYR A 76 -9.20 5.80 7.67
C TYR A 76 -9.78 4.53 7.04
N MET A 77 -9.88 4.53 5.72
CA MET A 77 -10.50 3.45 4.94
C MET A 77 -9.43 2.73 4.13
N LEU A 78 -9.17 1.46 4.44
CA LEU A 78 -8.23 0.63 3.69
C LEU A 78 -8.90 -0.66 3.29
N TYR A 79 -8.75 -1.04 2.03
CA TYR A 79 -9.38 -2.24 1.46
C TYR A 79 -8.40 -3.42 1.51
N LYS A 80 -8.59 -4.28 2.51
CA LYS A 80 -7.72 -5.42 2.85
C LYS A 80 -7.38 -6.28 1.64
N ASP A 81 -8.39 -6.65 0.86
CA ASP A 81 -8.23 -7.60 -0.23
C ASP A 81 -7.50 -6.96 -1.41
N ALA A 82 -7.75 -5.67 -1.69
CA ALA A 82 -6.98 -4.90 -2.66
C ALA A 82 -5.52 -4.72 -2.24
N CYS A 83 -5.25 -4.49 -0.96
CA CYS A 83 -3.89 -4.38 -0.42
C CYS A 83 -3.12 -5.71 -0.52
N ASN A 84 -3.77 -6.83 -0.19
CA ASN A 84 -3.13 -8.15 -0.20
C ASN A 84 -2.93 -8.70 -1.63
N SER A 85 -3.96 -8.59 -2.49
CA SER A 85 -3.91 -9.13 -3.87
C SER A 85 -2.80 -8.52 -4.73
N LYS A 86 -2.55 -7.22 -4.55
CA LYS A 86 -1.64 -6.42 -5.35
C LYS A 86 -0.31 -6.11 -4.65
N SER A 87 0.01 -6.80 -3.55
CA SER A 87 1.29 -6.61 -2.89
C SER A 87 2.35 -7.57 -3.44
N ASN A 88 3.54 -7.05 -3.74
CA ASN A 88 4.71 -7.89 -4.04
C ASN A 88 5.19 -8.71 -2.82
N GLN A 89 4.71 -8.37 -1.62
CA GLN A 89 4.98 -9.12 -0.38
C GLN A 89 3.92 -10.20 -0.08
N LYS A 90 2.96 -10.45 -0.98
CA LYS A 90 1.90 -11.45 -0.75
C LYS A 90 2.42 -12.88 -0.54
N ASN A 91 3.67 -13.15 -0.93
CA ASN A 91 4.36 -14.41 -0.66
C ASN A 91 4.76 -14.62 0.82
N LEU A 92 4.69 -13.57 1.66
CA LEU A 92 5.03 -13.64 3.09
C LEU A 92 3.83 -14.08 3.96
N GLY A 93 2.62 -13.96 3.43
CA GLY A 93 1.37 -14.18 4.13
C GLY A 93 0.46 -12.96 4.10
N THR A 94 -0.64 -13.01 4.87
CA THR A 94 -1.63 -11.94 4.91
C THR A 94 -1.09 -10.69 5.60
N ILE A 95 -1.13 -9.56 4.90
CA ILE A 95 -0.87 -8.23 5.43
C ILE A 95 -2.08 -7.78 6.25
N LYS A 96 -1.81 -7.40 7.51
CA LYS A 96 -2.85 -7.21 8.54
C LYS A 96 -3.23 -5.75 8.79
N CYS A 97 -2.40 -4.80 8.38
CA CYS A 97 -2.65 -3.38 8.54
C CYS A 97 -1.77 -2.55 7.59
N SER A 98 -1.97 -1.24 7.62
CA SER A 98 -1.04 -0.25 7.06
C SER A 98 -0.29 0.46 8.20
N ASN A 99 0.36 1.58 7.90
CA ASN A 99 1.02 2.46 8.86
C ASN A 99 0.09 3.61 9.30
N LEU A 100 0.67 4.59 10.00
CA LEU A 100 -0.02 5.78 10.51
C LEU A 100 -0.71 6.61 9.40
N CYS A 101 -0.10 6.70 8.22
CA CYS A 101 -0.51 7.61 7.16
C CYS A 101 -1.19 6.91 5.96
N CYS A 102 -1.45 5.59 6.08
CA CYS A 102 -2.18 4.75 5.12
C CYS A 102 -1.50 4.50 3.77
N GLU A 103 -0.24 4.88 3.59
CA GLU A 103 0.51 4.73 2.34
C GLU A 103 1.36 3.46 2.28
N ILE A 104 1.71 2.87 3.43
CA ILE A 104 2.58 1.70 3.50
C ILE A 104 1.78 0.43 3.74
N VAL A 105 2.02 -0.58 2.90
CA VAL A 105 1.37 -1.88 2.95
C VAL A 105 2.45 -2.96 2.98
N GLU A 106 2.92 -3.26 4.18
CA GLU A 106 4.02 -4.20 4.44
C GLU A 106 3.58 -5.30 5.40
N TYR A 107 4.15 -6.49 5.23
CA TYR A 107 3.90 -7.64 6.08
C TYR A 107 4.40 -7.41 7.51
N THR A 108 3.64 -7.91 8.50
CA THR A 108 4.01 -7.90 9.92
C THR A 108 3.68 -9.22 10.57
N SER A 109 4.48 -9.60 11.57
CA SER A 109 4.28 -10.81 12.37
C SER A 109 4.84 -10.61 13.77
N PRO A 110 4.63 -11.54 14.74
CA PRO A 110 5.27 -11.43 16.05
C PRO A 110 6.80 -11.32 16.01
N GLY A 111 7.45 -11.77 14.93
CA GLY A 111 8.90 -11.67 14.74
C GLY A 111 9.35 -10.49 13.85
N GLU A 112 8.41 -9.76 13.25
CA GLU A 112 8.71 -8.75 12.23
C GLU A 112 7.83 -7.51 12.39
N VAL A 113 8.50 -6.38 12.65
CA VAL A 113 7.88 -5.04 12.66
C VAL A 113 8.31 -4.33 11.38
N ALA A 114 7.37 -4.06 10.49
CA ALA A 114 7.63 -3.37 9.22
C ALA A 114 8.21 -1.95 9.44
N VAL A 115 9.00 -1.45 8.48
CA VAL A 115 9.74 -0.18 8.62
C VAL A 115 9.64 0.64 7.33
N CYS A 116 9.12 1.86 7.47
CA CYS A 116 8.97 2.80 6.36
C CYS A 116 10.26 3.60 6.11
N ASN A 117 11.02 3.31 5.05
CA ASN A 117 12.17 4.11 4.63
C ASN A 117 11.74 5.10 3.52
N LEU A 118 11.55 6.37 3.87
CA LEU A 118 10.79 7.31 3.04
C LEU A 118 11.63 8.47 2.48
N ALA A 119 11.34 8.87 1.24
CA ALA A 119 11.76 10.14 0.64
C ALA A 119 10.68 10.68 -0.29
N SER A 120 10.69 11.98 -0.60
CA SER A 120 9.74 12.59 -1.52
C SER A 120 10.42 13.43 -2.60
N ILE A 121 9.93 13.33 -3.83
CA ILE A 121 10.41 14.09 -5.00
C ILE A 121 9.57 15.35 -5.19
N ALA A 122 10.22 16.51 -5.25
CA ALA A 122 9.57 17.78 -5.55
C ALA A 122 9.30 17.95 -7.06
N LEU A 123 8.12 17.53 -7.52
CA LEU A 123 7.76 17.44 -8.94
C LEU A 123 7.84 18.77 -9.69
N SER A 124 7.60 19.89 -9.02
CA SER A 124 7.66 21.23 -9.62
C SER A 124 9.07 21.60 -10.11
N LYS A 125 10.13 20.95 -9.61
CA LYS A 125 11.53 21.16 -10.04
C LYS A 125 11.88 20.52 -11.39
N PHE A 126 10.95 19.78 -11.97
CA PHE A 126 11.09 19.12 -13.27
C PHE A 126 10.28 19.82 -14.36
N VAL A 127 9.65 20.95 -14.07
CA VAL A 127 8.97 21.77 -15.09
C VAL A 127 9.96 22.76 -15.70
N ASP A 128 10.16 22.66 -17.02
CA ASP A 128 10.78 23.71 -17.82
C ASP A 128 9.71 24.78 -18.11
N MET A 129 9.84 25.93 -17.45
CA MET A 129 8.86 27.03 -17.54
C MET A 129 8.84 27.72 -18.90
N GLU A 130 9.97 27.75 -19.60
CA GLU A 130 10.08 28.38 -20.92
C GLU A 130 9.43 27.49 -21.98
N LYS A 131 9.72 26.19 -21.93
CA LYS A 131 9.16 25.21 -22.87
C LYS A 131 7.78 24.71 -22.48
N LYS A 132 7.33 24.98 -21.25
CA LYS A 132 6.11 24.44 -20.63
C LYS A 132 6.04 22.91 -20.77
N LYS A 133 7.13 22.24 -20.43
CA LYS A 133 7.25 20.77 -20.53
C LYS A 133 7.78 20.18 -19.24
N PHE A 134 7.34 18.95 -18.95
CA PHE A 134 7.84 18.17 -17.84
C PHE A 134 9.07 17.35 -18.28
N ASP A 135 10.15 17.40 -17.50
CA ASP A 135 11.41 16.71 -17.75
C ASP A 135 11.41 15.32 -17.10
N PHE A 136 10.90 14.34 -17.84
CA PHE A 136 10.87 12.94 -17.41
C PHE A 136 12.25 12.31 -17.29
N LYS A 137 13.23 12.75 -18.09
CA LYS A 137 14.58 12.17 -18.03
C LYS A 137 15.25 12.52 -16.71
N LYS A 138 15.15 13.78 -16.29
CA LYS A 138 15.64 14.23 -14.99
C LYS A 138 14.88 13.57 -13.84
N LEU A 139 13.56 13.38 -13.94
CA LEU A 139 12.77 12.65 -12.93
C LEU A 139 13.26 11.20 -12.77
N TYR A 140 13.50 10.51 -13.88
CA TYR A 140 14.05 9.17 -13.89
C TYR A 140 15.42 9.13 -13.20
N ASP A 141 16.35 10.03 -13.56
CA ASP A 141 17.71 10.02 -13.00
C ASP A 141 17.70 10.29 -11.47
N ILE A 142 16.85 11.21 -11.01
CA ILE A 142 16.69 11.52 -9.58
C ILE A 142 16.03 10.36 -8.81
N THR A 143 15.01 9.73 -9.38
CA THR A 143 14.37 8.57 -8.75
C THR A 143 15.37 7.45 -8.50
N ARG A 144 16.25 7.15 -9.47
CA ARG A 144 17.34 6.17 -9.29
C ARG A 144 18.28 6.53 -8.15
N ILE A 145 18.66 7.80 -8.03
CA ILE A 145 19.51 8.26 -6.91
C ILE A 145 18.81 8.04 -5.57
N ILE A 146 17.52 8.37 -5.48
CA ILE A 146 16.74 8.19 -4.25
C ILE A 146 16.61 6.71 -3.89
N THR A 147 16.36 5.83 -4.86
CA THR A 147 16.34 4.38 -4.64
C THR A 147 17.63 3.88 -3.98
N ARG A 148 18.79 4.27 -4.52
CA ARG A 148 20.10 3.93 -3.90
C ARG A 148 20.26 4.49 -2.49
N ASN A 149 19.81 5.73 -2.27
CA ASN A 149 19.96 6.38 -0.98
C ASN A 149 19.11 5.68 0.09
N LEU A 150 17.87 5.32 -0.24
CA LEU A 150 16.98 4.60 0.66
C LEU A 150 17.48 3.18 0.93
N ASP A 151 18.02 2.47 -0.06
CA ASP A 151 18.63 1.15 0.16
C ASP A 151 19.83 1.24 1.13
N LYS A 152 20.70 2.26 0.98
CA LYS A 152 21.80 2.50 1.94
C LYS A 152 21.31 2.86 3.34
N ILE A 153 20.15 3.53 3.46
CA ILE A 153 19.57 3.86 4.76
C ILE A 153 19.19 2.59 5.52
N ILE A 154 18.67 1.56 4.86
CA ILE A 154 18.32 0.28 5.50
C ILE A 154 19.52 -0.29 6.27
N GLU A 155 20.72 -0.18 5.72
CA GLU A 155 21.93 -0.71 6.36
C GLU A 155 22.45 0.17 7.48
N ARG A 156 22.34 1.49 7.33
CA ARG A 156 22.87 2.49 8.27
C ARG A 156 21.92 2.86 9.40
N ASN A 157 20.64 2.51 9.27
CA ASN A 157 19.64 2.91 10.23
C ASN A 157 19.87 2.29 11.61
N TYR A 158 19.56 3.05 12.66
CA TYR A 158 19.49 2.52 14.02
C TYR A 158 18.06 2.01 14.28
N TYR A 159 17.92 0.71 14.50
CA TYR A 159 16.62 0.08 14.74
C TYR A 159 16.31 0.03 16.23
N PRO A 160 15.15 0.57 16.67
CA PRO A 160 14.80 0.61 18.09
C PRO A 160 14.45 -0.77 18.67
N VAL A 161 14.03 -1.71 17.81
CA VAL A 161 13.70 -3.10 18.19
C VAL A 161 14.27 -4.08 17.17
N LYS A 162 14.58 -5.30 17.60
CA LYS A 162 15.27 -6.32 16.77
C LYS A 162 14.38 -6.82 15.63
N GLU A 163 13.07 -6.89 15.85
CA GLU A 163 12.05 -7.30 14.89
C GLU A 163 11.98 -6.34 13.70
N ALA A 164 12.24 -5.04 13.95
CA ALA A 164 12.30 -4.02 12.91
C ALA A 164 13.54 -4.18 12.03
N ARG A 165 14.70 -4.46 12.64
CA ARG A 165 15.92 -4.79 11.90
C ARG A 165 15.73 -6.05 11.07
N ALA A 166 15.12 -7.09 11.65
CA ALA A 166 14.86 -8.35 10.96
C ALA A 166 13.99 -8.15 9.71
N SER A 167 12.86 -7.46 9.84
CA SER A 167 11.96 -7.18 8.72
C SER A 167 12.66 -6.38 7.61
N ASN A 168 13.30 -5.26 7.95
CA ASN A 168 13.86 -4.36 6.95
C ASN A 168 15.05 -4.99 6.20
N TYR A 169 15.90 -5.78 6.87
CA TYR A 169 16.99 -6.51 6.18
C TYR A 169 16.48 -7.64 5.29
N ARG A 170 15.38 -8.30 5.68
CA ARG A 170 14.83 -9.45 4.96
C ARG A 170 14.11 -9.05 3.67
N HIS A 171 13.34 -7.97 3.71
CA HIS A 171 12.45 -7.56 2.61
C HIS A 171 12.88 -6.28 1.91
N ARG A 172 13.74 -5.48 2.54
CA ARG A 172 14.30 -4.21 2.04
C ARG A 172 13.28 -3.24 1.39
N PRO A 173 12.11 -2.99 1.99
CA PRO A 173 11.12 -2.09 1.42
C PRO A 173 11.59 -0.63 1.47
N ILE A 174 11.21 0.15 0.46
CA ILE A 174 11.44 1.60 0.41
C ILE A 174 10.16 2.30 -0.08
N GLY A 175 9.93 3.53 0.36
CA GLY A 175 8.81 4.36 -0.07
C GLY A 175 9.30 5.65 -0.72
N ILE A 176 9.05 5.79 -2.03
CA ILE A 176 9.36 7.00 -2.79
C ILE A 176 8.05 7.72 -3.10
N GLY A 177 7.81 8.82 -2.39
CA GLY A 177 6.65 9.67 -2.58
C GLY A 177 6.95 10.90 -3.45
N VAL A 178 5.96 11.78 -3.54
CA VAL A 178 6.05 13.05 -4.26
C VAL A 178 5.51 14.20 -3.43
N GLN A 179 5.93 15.41 -3.79
CA GLN A 179 5.33 16.67 -3.33
C GLN A 179 5.26 17.65 -4.50
N GLY A 180 4.37 18.64 -4.42
CA GLY A 180 4.21 19.68 -5.45
C GLY A 180 3.54 19.20 -6.75
N LEU A 181 2.66 18.20 -6.69
CA LEU A 181 1.89 17.75 -7.86
C LEU A 181 0.95 18.85 -8.38
N ALA A 182 0.23 19.52 -7.47
CA ALA A 182 -0.64 20.64 -7.83
C ALA A 182 0.15 21.81 -8.43
N ASP A 183 1.28 22.18 -7.83
CA ASP A 183 2.19 23.19 -8.36
C ASP A 183 2.67 22.84 -9.77
N THR A 184 3.03 21.58 -10.00
CA THR A 184 3.44 21.09 -11.33
C THR A 184 2.36 21.34 -12.37
N PHE A 185 1.11 21.00 -12.06
CA PHE A 185 -0.02 21.26 -12.96
C PHE A 185 -0.26 22.76 -13.17
N MET A 186 -0.15 23.58 -12.12
CA MET A 186 -0.29 25.04 -12.22
C MET A 186 0.78 25.67 -13.12
N LEU A 187 2.03 25.24 -12.99
CA LEU A 187 3.16 25.72 -13.80
C LEU A 187 2.97 25.35 -15.28
N LEU A 188 2.44 24.16 -15.56
CA LEU A 188 2.13 23.69 -16.91
C LEU A 188 0.80 24.22 -17.47
N ARG A 189 0.02 24.93 -16.64
CA ARG A 189 -1.32 25.46 -16.97
C ARG A 189 -2.34 24.37 -17.26
N TYR A 190 -2.22 23.22 -16.58
CA TYR A 190 -3.20 22.14 -16.62
C TYR A 190 -4.13 22.26 -15.42
N PRO A 191 -5.45 22.45 -15.62
CA PRO A 191 -6.42 22.25 -14.55
C PRO A 191 -6.28 20.84 -13.97
N TYR A 192 -6.44 20.67 -12.66
CA TYR A 192 -6.17 19.39 -11.99
C TYR A 192 -6.97 18.22 -12.59
N GLU A 193 -8.20 18.48 -13.02
CA GLU A 193 -9.11 17.48 -13.56
C GLU A 193 -9.03 17.32 -15.09
N SER A 194 -8.14 18.05 -15.77
CA SER A 194 -8.00 18.00 -17.23
C SER A 194 -7.39 16.67 -17.70
N ASP A 195 -7.66 16.31 -18.95
CA ASP A 195 -7.09 15.09 -19.53
C ASP A 195 -5.56 15.17 -19.65
N ASP A 196 -5.01 16.36 -19.89
CA ASP A 196 -3.56 16.60 -19.85
C ASP A 196 -2.96 16.33 -18.47
N ALA A 197 -3.63 16.76 -17.39
CA ALA A 197 -3.18 16.49 -16.01
C ALA A 197 -3.28 14.99 -15.68
N LYS A 198 -4.35 14.31 -16.12
CA LYS A 198 -4.50 12.84 -15.94
C LYS A 198 -3.41 12.07 -16.66
N GLU A 199 -3.07 12.46 -17.89
CA GLU A 199 -2.02 11.80 -18.66
C GLU A 199 -0.63 12.08 -18.07
N LEU A 200 -0.36 13.33 -17.69
CA LEU A 200 0.88 13.67 -17.01
C LEU A 200 1.03 12.93 -15.68
N ASN A 201 -0.05 12.79 -14.91
CA ASN A 201 -0.08 12.01 -13.67
C ASN A 201 0.40 10.57 -13.91
N LYS A 202 -0.20 9.87 -14.89
CA LYS A 202 0.21 8.50 -15.25
C LYS A 202 1.70 8.44 -15.60
N ARG A 203 2.16 9.32 -16.49
CA ARG A 203 3.54 9.31 -16.97
C ARG A 203 4.57 9.63 -15.88
N ILE A 204 4.24 10.50 -14.93
CA ILE A 204 5.10 10.80 -13.77
C ILE A 204 5.30 9.52 -12.95
N PHE A 205 4.21 8.86 -12.55
CA PHE A 205 4.28 7.69 -11.69
C PHE A 205 4.84 6.46 -12.43
N GLU A 206 4.56 6.30 -13.73
CA GLU A 206 5.20 5.30 -14.58
C GLU A 206 6.72 5.49 -14.64
N THR A 207 7.17 6.73 -14.88
CA THR A 207 8.61 7.06 -14.93
C THR A 207 9.30 6.76 -13.60
N MET A 208 8.66 7.13 -12.49
CA MET A 208 9.20 6.84 -11.15
C MET A 208 9.26 5.34 -10.87
N TYR A 209 8.20 4.60 -11.18
CA TYR A 209 8.15 3.16 -10.96
C TYR A 209 9.23 2.44 -11.78
N TYR A 210 9.34 2.78 -13.07
CA TYR A 210 10.35 2.22 -13.96
C TYR A 210 11.78 2.51 -13.46
N ALA A 211 12.08 3.76 -13.13
CA ALA A 211 13.39 4.17 -12.61
C ALA A 211 13.75 3.44 -11.31
N ALA A 212 12.79 3.32 -10.39
CA ALA A 212 13.02 2.66 -9.11
C ALA A 212 13.27 1.15 -9.28
N LEU A 213 12.50 0.48 -10.14
CA LEU A 213 12.71 -0.93 -10.46
C LEU A 213 14.06 -1.17 -11.13
N GLU A 214 14.41 -0.36 -12.13
CA GLU A 214 15.67 -0.53 -12.85
C GLU A 214 16.87 -0.35 -11.90
N GLU A 215 16.87 0.67 -11.03
CA GLU A 215 17.92 0.81 -10.04
C GLU A 215 17.92 -0.34 -9.02
N SER A 216 16.76 -0.83 -8.60
CA SER A 216 16.66 -1.99 -7.71
C SER A 216 17.24 -3.25 -8.35
N VAL A 217 17.05 -3.43 -9.67
CA VAL A 217 17.68 -4.51 -10.45
C VAL A 217 19.19 -4.32 -10.54
N GLU A 218 19.68 -3.11 -10.78
CA GLU A 218 21.13 -2.84 -10.77
C GLU A 218 21.77 -3.13 -9.41
N LEU A 219 21.11 -2.77 -8.31
CA LEU A 219 21.55 -3.13 -6.96
C LEU A 219 21.55 -4.65 -6.75
N ALA A 220 20.52 -5.34 -7.23
CA ALA A 220 20.43 -6.81 -7.13
C ALA A 220 21.51 -7.53 -7.95
N LYS A 221 21.97 -6.97 -9.09
CA LYS A 221 23.10 -7.51 -9.85
C LYS A 221 24.41 -7.45 -9.06
N VAL A 222 24.58 -6.46 -8.19
CA VAL A 222 25.79 -6.27 -7.37
C VAL A 222 25.71 -7.05 -6.06
N HIS A 223 24.57 -7.01 -5.38
CA HIS A 223 24.41 -7.50 -4.01
C HIS A 223 23.60 -8.81 -3.91
N GLY A 224 23.04 -9.28 -5.01
CA GLY A 224 21.99 -10.30 -5.00
C GLY A 224 20.61 -9.73 -4.66
N PRO A 225 19.53 -10.48 -4.93
CA PRO A 225 18.17 -10.06 -4.57
C PRO A 225 17.98 -10.04 -3.04
N TYR A 226 16.95 -9.33 -2.56
CA TYR A 226 16.56 -9.37 -1.15
C TYR A 226 16.12 -10.78 -0.72
N GLY A 227 16.21 -11.06 0.59
CA GLY A 227 16.16 -12.42 1.14
C GLY A 227 14.86 -13.19 0.87
N THR A 228 13.77 -12.50 0.53
CA THR A 228 12.46 -13.12 0.21
C THR A 228 11.96 -12.79 -1.18
N PHE A 229 12.86 -12.51 -2.13
CA PHE A 229 12.49 -12.24 -3.51
C PHE A 229 11.89 -13.47 -4.20
N GLN A 230 12.50 -14.64 -4.02
CA GLN A 230 12.02 -15.88 -4.64
C GLN A 230 10.62 -16.24 -4.14
N GLY A 231 9.70 -16.48 -5.07
CA GLY A 231 8.29 -16.73 -4.79
C GLY A 231 7.41 -15.47 -4.74
N SER A 232 7.99 -14.26 -4.79
CA SER A 232 7.24 -13.01 -4.96
C SER A 232 6.64 -12.89 -6.39
N PRO A 233 5.58 -12.09 -6.59
CA PRO A 233 5.09 -11.74 -7.93
C PRO A 233 6.19 -11.25 -8.88
N ALA A 234 7.07 -10.37 -8.42
CA ALA A 234 8.17 -9.84 -9.23
C ALA A 234 9.14 -10.94 -9.69
N SER A 235 9.37 -11.98 -8.88
CA SER A 235 10.19 -13.14 -9.30
C SER A 235 9.53 -13.99 -10.40
N GLN A 236 8.23 -13.82 -10.61
CA GLN A 236 7.45 -14.49 -11.66
C GLN A 236 7.20 -13.57 -12.87
N GLY A 237 7.81 -12.38 -12.90
CA GLY A 237 7.62 -11.40 -13.97
C GLY A 237 6.31 -10.62 -13.88
N ILE A 238 5.64 -10.61 -12.71
CA ILE A 238 4.40 -9.87 -12.46
C ILE A 238 4.75 -8.58 -11.69
N LEU A 239 4.52 -7.43 -12.33
CA LEU A 239 4.72 -6.11 -11.77
C LEU A 239 3.38 -5.50 -11.30
N GLN A 240 3.42 -4.28 -10.76
CA GLN A 240 2.27 -3.67 -10.10
C GLN A 240 1.07 -3.40 -11.02
N PHE A 241 1.34 -3.18 -12.32
CA PHE A 241 0.32 -2.83 -13.32
C PHE A 241 -0.30 -4.05 -14.02
N ASP A 242 0.26 -5.23 -13.82
CA ASP A 242 -0.26 -6.50 -14.35
C ASP A 242 -1.46 -6.99 -13.52
#